data_AF-A0A7W9EJH2-F1
#
_entry.id   AF-A0A7W9EJH2-F1
#
_cell.length_a   1.000
_cell.length_b   1.000
_cell.length_c   1.000
_cell.angle_alpha   90.00
_cell.angle_beta   90.00
_cell.angle_gamma   90.00
#
_symmetry.space_group_name_H-M   'P 1'
#
loop_
_entity.id
_entity.type
_entity.pdbx_description
1 polymer ?
#
loop_
_entity_poly.entity_id
_entity_poly.type
_entity_poly.pdbx_seq_one_letter_code
_entity_poly.pdbx_strand_id
1 'polypeptide(L)'
;MSTRTNAYADWAILGYQTWLLGVEASIVIATRLNGLAWQAPGSDKEVVRMVSEKIAAITELQMRYLTGGMGSTPLAASQKTVQHYRRKVAANRRRLSR
;
A
#
# COMPACT_ATOMS: atom_id res chain seq x y z
N MET A 1 8.79 -24.12 -19.67
CA MET A 1 8.51 -24.91 -18.45
C MET A 1 7.39 -24.21 -17.70
N SER A 2 6.13 -24.54 -18.03
CA SER A 2 4.94 -23.86 -17.52
C SER A 2 4.54 -24.46 -16.18
N THR A 3 4.89 -23.80 -15.08
CA THR A 3 4.33 -24.09 -13.77
C THR A 3 2.84 -23.77 -13.83
N ARG A 4 1.98 -24.80 -13.73
CA ARG A 4 0.55 -24.60 -13.48
C ARG A 4 0.43 -23.93 -12.11
N THR A 5 0.32 -22.60 -12.10
CA THR A 5 -0.07 -21.82 -10.92
C THR A 5 -1.45 -22.30 -10.49
N ASN A 6 -1.56 -22.79 -9.26
CA ASN A 6 -2.85 -23.11 -8.67
C ASN A 6 -3.53 -21.80 -8.33
N ALA A 7 -4.47 -21.37 -9.17
CA ALA A 7 -5.17 -20.09 -9.02
C ALA A 7 -5.77 -19.91 -7.63
N TYR A 8 -6.27 -20.97 -6.99
CA TYR A 8 -6.80 -20.91 -5.62
C TYR A 8 -5.71 -20.60 -4.59
N ALA A 9 -4.52 -21.19 -4.73
CA ALA A 9 -3.38 -20.89 -3.87
C ALA A 9 -2.90 -19.44 -4.06
N ASP A 10 -2.87 -18.95 -5.30
CA ASP A 10 -2.47 -17.57 -5.60
C ASP A 10 -3.46 -16.53 -5.03
N TRP A 11 -4.76 -16.83 -5.07
CA TRP A 11 -5.79 -16.01 -4.42
C TRP A 11 -5.68 -16.05 -2.90
N ALA A 12 -5.40 -17.21 -2.31
CA ALA A 12 -5.19 -17.33 -0.85
C ALA A 12 -3.97 -16.53 -0.39
N ILE A 13 -2.85 -16.61 -1.13
CA ILE A 13 -1.66 -15.81 -0.87
C ILE A 13 -1.99 -14.33 -1.01
N LEU A 14 -2.68 -13.91 -2.08
CA LEU A 14 -3.08 -12.53 -2.26
C LEU A 14 -3.95 -12.01 -1.11
N GLY A 15 -4.90 -12.82 -0.63
CA GLY A 15 -5.71 -12.51 0.54
C GLY A 15 -4.86 -12.28 1.78
N TYR A 16 -3.91 -13.18 2.06
CA TYR A 16 -2.97 -13.03 3.16
C TYR A 16 -2.10 -11.77 3.04
N GLN A 17 -1.57 -11.48 1.84
CA GLN A 17 -0.79 -10.27 1.61
C GLN A 17 -1.61 -8.98 1.78
N THR A 18 -2.89 -9.03 1.42
CA THR A 18 -3.83 -7.92 1.61
C THR A 18 -4.14 -7.72 3.09
N TRP A 19 -4.30 -8.79 3.85
CA TRP A 19 -4.48 -8.72 5.30
C TRP A 19 -3.26 -8.12 6.01
N LEU A 20 -2.04 -8.58 5.68
CA LEU A 20 -0.80 -8.00 6.20
C LEU A 20 -0.67 -6.51 5.86
N LEU A 21 -1.00 -6.13 4.62
CA LEU A 21 -1.05 -4.72 4.21
C LEU A 21 -2.00 -3.91 5.10
N GLY A 22 -3.18 -4.46 5.41
CA GLY A 22 -4.14 -3.83 6.32
C GLY A 22 -3.56 -3.59 7.71
N VAL A 23 -2.87 -4.58 8.28
CA VAL A 23 -2.19 -4.45 9.58
C VAL A 23 -1.11 -3.36 9.55
N GLU A 24 -0.24 -3.37 8.53
CA GLU A 24 0.80 -2.35 8.38
C GLU A 24 0.20 -0.94 8.23
N ALA A 25 -0.90 -0.81 7.48
CA ALA A 25 -1.61 0.46 7.29
C ALA A 25 -2.24 0.97 8.59
N SER A 26 -2.86 0.09 9.38
CA SER A 26 -3.43 0.44 10.69
C SER A 26 -2.38 0.98 11.66
N ILE A 27 -1.17 0.42 11.66
CA ILE A 27 -0.06 0.91 12.49
C ILE A 27 0.36 2.32 12.08
N VAL A 28 0.50 2.56 10.77
CA VAL A 28 0.82 3.90 10.24
C VAL A 28 -0.26 4.92 10.65
N ILE A 29 -1.53 4.56 10.52
CA ILE A 29 -2.66 5.42 10.93
C ILE A 29 -2.60 5.70 12.42
N ALA A 30 -2.41 4.67 13.26
CA ALA A 30 -2.32 4.83 14.71
C ALA A 30 -1.17 5.75 15.13
N THR A 31 0.02 5.63 14.53
CA THR A 31 1.16 6.52 14.81
C THR A 31 0.85 7.97 14.46
N ARG A 32 0.15 8.22 13.35
CA ARG A 32 -0.23 9.56 12.92
C ARG A 32 -1.32 10.17 13.79
N LEU A 33 -2.31 9.38 14.19
CA LEU A 33 -3.34 9.81 15.15
C LEU A 33 -2.72 10.15 16.50
N ASN A 34 -1.73 9.36 16.95
CA ASN A 34 -0.99 9.64 18.17
C ASN A 34 -0.21 10.97 18.05
N GLY A 35 0.56 11.17 16.99
CA GLY A 35 1.28 12.44 16.78
C GLY A 35 0.37 13.67 16.72
N LEU A 36 -0.83 13.55 16.15
CA LEU A 36 -1.84 14.61 16.14
C LEU A 36 -2.45 14.85 17.53
N ALA A 37 -2.84 13.79 18.24
CA ALA A 37 -3.45 13.89 19.57
C ALA A 37 -2.50 14.53 20.59
N TRP A 38 -1.20 14.22 20.50
CA TRP A 38 -0.17 14.78 21.38
C TRP A 38 0.42 16.10 20.87
N GLN A 39 -0.10 16.66 19.77
CA GLN A 39 0.43 17.88 19.12
C GLN A 39 1.96 17.85 18.98
N ALA A 40 2.48 16.70 18.54
CA ALA A 40 3.92 16.51 18.40
C ALA A 40 4.49 17.54 17.39
N PRO A 41 5.68 18.11 17.64
CA PRO A 41 6.29 19.07 16.74
C PRO A 41 6.37 18.55 15.31
N GLY A 42 5.79 19.28 14.35
CA GLY A 42 5.79 18.91 12.93
C GLY A 42 4.60 18.06 12.45
N SER A 43 3.61 17.80 13.30
CA SER A 43 2.37 17.09 12.95
C SER A 43 1.63 17.71 11.75
N ASP A 44 1.56 19.04 11.64
CA ASP A 44 0.92 19.74 10.51
C ASP A 44 1.61 19.46 9.17
N LYS A 45 2.95 19.47 9.17
CA LYS A 45 3.76 19.14 7.98
C LYS A 45 3.58 17.67 7.59
N GLU A 46 3.44 16.79 8.57
CA GLU A 46 3.16 15.38 8.34
C GLU A 46 1.78 15.19 7.69
N VAL A 47 0.75 15.95 8.10
CA VAL A 47 -0.59 15.89 7.46
C VAL A 47 -0.54 16.26 5.97
N VAL A 48 0.12 17.36 5.62
CA VAL A 48 0.27 17.77 4.21
C VAL A 48 1.02 16.70 3.41
N ARG A 49 2.06 16.11 4.00
CA ARG A 49 2.83 15.04 3.37
C ARG A 49 1.99 13.77 3.18
N MET A 50 1.17 13.39 4.16
CA MET A 50 0.27 12.24 4.06
C MET A 50 -0.66 12.34 2.86
N VAL A 51 -1.29 13.50 2.67
CA VAL A 51 -2.23 13.73 1.57
C VAL A 51 -1.49 13.65 0.25
N SER A 52 -0.32 14.29 0.16
CA SER A 52 0.54 14.24 -1.03
C SER A 52 0.93 12.80 -1.40
N GLU A 53 1.27 11.97 -0.41
CA GLU A 53 1.60 10.56 -0.62
C GLU A 53 0.41 9.72 -1.08
N LYS A 54 -0.80 9.98 -0.56
CA LYS A 54 -2.03 9.32 -1.00
C LYS A 54 -2.34 9.66 -2.44
N ILE A 55 -2.26 10.94 -2.81
CA ILE A 55 -2.48 11.41 -4.18
C ILE A 55 -1.46 10.75 -5.12
N ALA A 56 -0.16 10.81 -4.78
CA ALA A 56 0.89 10.19 -5.60
C ALA A 56 0.69 8.68 -5.78
N ALA A 57 0.28 7.97 -4.72
CA ALA A 57 0.02 6.53 -4.80
C ALA A 57 -1.17 6.19 -5.71
N ILE A 58 -2.26 6.99 -5.66
CA ILE A 58 -3.43 6.84 -6.53
C ILE A 58 -3.07 7.14 -7.98
N THR A 59 -2.37 8.25 -8.24
CA THR A 59 -1.94 8.63 -9.59
C THR A 59 -1.02 7.57 -10.19
N GLU A 60 -0.06 7.05 -9.42
CA GLU A 60 0.83 5.98 -9.90
C GLU A 60 0.05 4.70 -10.23
N LEU A 61 -0.96 4.35 -9.43
CA LEU A 61 -1.80 3.19 -9.69
C LEU A 61 -2.65 3.40 -10.96
N GLN A 62 -3.30 4.56 -11.10
CA GLN A 62 -4.10 4.91 -12.28
C GLN A 62 -3.26 4.90 -13.56
N MET A 63 -2.06 5.47 -13.52
CA MET A 63 -1.13 5.42 -14.65
C MET A 63 -0.78 3.99 -15.02
N ARG A 64 -0.46 3.12 -14.05
CA ARG A 64 -0.20 1.70 -14.30
C ARG A 64 -1.40 0.97 -14.89
N TYR A 65 -2.63 1.36 -14.54
CA TYR A 65 -3.84 0.84 -15.18
C TYR A 65 -3.94 1.30 -16.64
N LEU A 66 -3.78 2.59 -16.90
CA LEU A 66 -3.90 3.18 -18.23
C LEU A 66 -2.82 2.68 -19.20
N THR A 67 -1.60 2.45 -18.72
CA THR A 67 -0.49 1.94 -19.54
C THR A 67 -0.49 0.42 -19.69
N GLY A 68 -1.52 -0.29 -19.22
CA GLY A 68 -1.59 -1.76 -19.26
C GLY A 68 -0.61 -2.47 -18.31
N GLY A 69 0.03 -1.74 -17.40
CA GLY A 69 1.01 -2.26 -16.46
C GLY A 69 0.45 -3.23 -15.41
N MET A 70 -0.88 -3.38 -15.33
CA MET A 70 -1.56 -4.26 -14.35
C MET A 70 -1.65 -5.73 -14.79
N GLY A 71 -1.29 -6.05 -16.03
CA GLY A 71 -1.38 -7.42 -16.56
C GLY A 71 -2.74 -7.73 -17.15
N SER A 72 -2.84 -8.90 -17.79
CA SER A 72 -3.99 -9.30 -18.60
C SER A 72 -5.07 -10.09 -17.85
N THR A 73 -4.86 -10.39 -16.57
CA THR A 73 -5.84 -11.14 -15.75
C THR A 73 -6.22 -10.36 -14.49
N PRO A 74 -7.46 -10.55 -13.97
CA PRO A 74 -7.88 -9.92 -12.72
C PRO A 74 -6.97 -10.24 -11.53
N LEU A 75 -6.44 -11.47 -11.47
CA LEU A 75 -5.51 -11.90 -10.43
C LEU A 75 -4.18 -11.14 -10.51
N ALA A 76 -3.59 -11.03 -11.71
CA ALA A 76 -2.34 -10.30 -11.90
C ALA A 76 -2.49 -8.80 -11.57
N ALA A 77 -3.62 -8.20 -11.96
CA ALA A 77 -3.93 -6.81 -11.61
C ALA A 77 -4.03 -6.64 -10.10
N SER A 78 -4.74 -7.53 -9.41
CA SER A 78 -4.90 -7.46 -7.95
C SER A 78 -3.56 -7.65 -7.21
N GLN A 79 -2.72 -8.59 -7.66
CA GLN A 79 -1.38 -8.80 -7.09
C GLN A 79 -0.49 -7.56 -7.24
N LYS A 80 -0.49 -6.91 -8.42
CA LYS A 80 0.28 -5.68 -8.64
C LYS A 80 -0.25 -4.50 -7.83
N THR A 81 -1.56 -4.40 -7.64
CA THR A 81 -2.17 -3.38 -6.77
C THR A 81 -1.69 -3.55 -5.33
N VAL A 82 -1.80 -4.77 -4.78
CA VAL A 82 -1.39 -5.04 -3.40
C VAL A 82 0.12 -4.82 -3.23
N GLN A 83 0.93 -5.27 -4.19
CA GLN A 83 2.38 -5.03 -4.15
C GLN A 83 2.73 -3.55 -4.15
N HIS A 84 2.05 -2.73 -4.97
CA HIS A 84 2.22 -1.28 -5.02
C HIS A 84 1.95 -0.64 -3.65
N TYR A 85 0.80 -0.93 -3.04
CA TYR A 85 0.44 -0.37 -1.74
C TYR A 85 1.39 -0.81 -0.62
N ARG A 86 1.82 -2.09 -0.60
CA ARG A 86 2.76 -2.58 0.41
C ARG A 86 4.08 -1.83 0.41
N ARG A 87 4.63 -1.52 -0.77
CA ARG A 87 5.87 -0.73 -0.86
C ARG A 87 5.69 0.66 -0.24
N LYS A 88 4.57 1.33 -0.53
CA LYS A 88 4.26 2.66 0.02
C LYS A 88 4.03 2.62 1.52
N VAL A 89 3.30 1.63 2.04
CA VAL A 89 3.03 1.49 3.48
C VAL A 89 4.31 1.14 4.25
N ALA A 90 5.15 0.23 3.74
CA ALA A 90 6.43 -0.10 4.36
C ALA A 90 7.38 1.11 4.42
N ALA A 91 7.42 1.93 3.36
CA ALA A 91 8.18 3.18 3.36
C ALA A 91 7.67 4.17 4.42
N ASN A 92 6.35 4.29 4.57
CA ASN A 92 5.72 5.13 5.59
C ASN A 92 6.07 4.65 7.01
N ARG A 93 5.90 3.36 7.28
CA ARG A 93 6.22 2.77 8.58
C ARG A 93 7.67 3.04 8.96
N ARG A 94 8.62 2.82 8.05
CA ARG A 94 10.05 3.07 8.28
C ARG A 94 10.38 4.54 8.57
N ARG A 95 9.62 5.48 7.99
CA ARG A 95 9.81 6.91 8.29
C ARG A 95 9.26 7.26 9.65
N LEU A 96 8.06 6.79 9.98
CA LEU A 96 7.39 7.11 11.24
C LEU A 96 8.03 6.45 12.45
N SER A 97 8.84 5.40 12.24
CA SER A 97 9.63 4.77 13.29
C SER A 97 11.00 5.43 13.52
N ARG A 98 11.33 6.51 12.80
CA ARG A 98 12.53 7.33 13.01
C ARG A 98 12.12 8.62 13.70
#